data_AF-A0A0B1SIY5-F1
#
_entry.id   AF-A0A0B1SIY5-F1
#
_cell.length_a   1.000
_cell.length_b   1.000
_cell.length_c   1.000
_cell.angle_alpha   90.00
_cell.angle_beta   90.00
_cell.angle_gamma   90.00
#
_symmetry.space_group_name_H-M   'P 1'
#
loop_
_entity.id
_entity.type
_entity.pdbx_description
1 polymer ?
#
loop_
_entity_poly.entity_id
_entity_poly.type
_entity_poly.pdbx_seq_one_letter_code
_entity_poly.pdbx_strand_id
1 'polypeptide(L)'
;MLQPPYNCPDCTTINMVQESQPQSVIWAAHGGSPPLNRPMCDFDGSACPKSFVEQYLAIVIVAAVVPVTIIIAAALFITRSRKQEEERLNTL
;
A
#
# COMPACT_ATOMS: atom_id res chain seq x y z
N MET A 1 17.64 -8.48 17.15
CA MET A 1 18.94 -8.46 17.85
C MET A 1 19.85 -7.49 17.10
N LEU A 2 19.86 -6.21 17.47
CA LEU A 2 20.90 -5.26 17.05
C LEU A 2 21.15 -4.31 18.23
N GLN A 3 22.41 -4.24 18.66
CA GLN A 3 22.91 -3.41 19.76
C GLN A 3 22.75 -1.91 19.49
N PRO A 4 22.47 -1.09 20.53
CA PRO A 4 22.54 0.37 20.46
C PRO A 4 24.00 0.89 20.53
N PRO A 5 24.27 2.16 20.13
CA PRO A 5 25.62 2.69 19.97
C PRO A 5 26.35 2.88 21.30
N TYR A 6 27.66 2.71 21.24
CA TYR A 6 28.62 2.44 22.31
C TYR A 6 29.33 3.70 22.85
N ASN A 7 28.59 4.75 23.21
CA ASN A 7 29.19 5.95 23.81
C ASN A 7 28.37 6.55 24.95
N CYS A 8 27.97 5.71 25.92
CA CYS A 8 27.71 6.21 27.26
C CYS A 8 29.03 6.20 28.06
N PRO A 9 29.51 7.35 28.58
CA PRO A 9 30.75 7.41 29.35
C PRO A 9 30.71 6.59 30.65
N ASP A 10 29.52 6.15 31.08
CA ASP A 10 29.35 5.18 32.17
C ASP A 10 28.07 4.33 31.98
N CYS A 11 28.17 3.25 31.19
CA CYS A 11 27.07 2.28 31.01
C CYS A 11 26.75 1.48 32.28
N THR A 12 27.61 1.52 33.29
CA THR A 12 27.53 0.69 34.50
C THR A 12 26.43 1.16 35.45
N THR A 13 26.24 2.48 35.57
CA THR A 13 25.19 3.08 36.41
C THR A 13 23.78 2.95 35.81
N ILE A 14 23.66 3.00 34.48
CA ILE A 14 22.36 2.88 33.77
C ILE A 14 21.75 1.49 34.00
N ASN A 15 22.56 0.43 33.96
CA ASN A 15 22.12 -0.93 34.25
C ASN A 15 21.65 -1.07 35.72
N MET A 16 22.31 -0.40 36.66
CA MET A 16 21.91 -0.42 38.07
C MET A 16 20.55 0.27 38.32
N VAL A 17 20.27 1.38 37.62
CA VAL A 17 18.97 2.08 37.72
C VAL A 17 17.86 1.25 37.09
N GLN A 18 18.12 0.61 35.94
CA GLN A 18 17.20 -0.30 35.25
C GLN A 18 16.83 -1.51 36.11
N GLU A 19 17.77 -2.04 36.91
CA GLU A 19 17.52 -3.17 37.81
C GLU A 19 16.78 -2.75 39.09
N SER A 20 16.97 -1.51 39.53
CA SER A 20 16.36 -0.99 40.76
C SER A 20 14.89 -0.62 40.64
N GLN A 21 14.37 -0.37 39.42
CA GLN A 21 13.00 0.07 39.18
C GLN A 21 12.36 -0.72 38.03
N PRO A 22 11.07 -1.08 38.14
CA PRO A 22 10.39 -1.78 37.06
C PRO A 22 10.32 -0.91 35.80
N GLN A 23 10.47 -1.52 34.62
CA GLN A 23 10.40 -0.85 33.32
C GLN A 23 9.14 0.02 33.16
N SER A 24 8.03 -0.36 33.80
CA SER A 24 6.78 0.40 33.78
C SER A 24 6.88 1.80 34.39
N VAL A 25 7.78 2.00 35.35
CA VAL A 25 8.02 3.29 36.02
C VAL A 25 8.94 4.17 35.17
N ILE A 26 10.01 3.57 34.62
CA ILE A 26 10.96 4.27 33.73
C ILE A 26 10.26 4.77 32.46
N TRP A 27 9.36 3.95 31.91
CA TRP A 27 8.61 4.25 30.70
C TRP A 27 7.16 4.68 30.99
N ALA A 28 6.87 5.25 32.17
CA ALA A 28 5.51 5.66 32.54
C ALA A 28 4.87 6.63 31.52
N ALA A 29 5.67 7.53 30.92
CA ALA A 29 5.23 8.43 29.86
C ALA A 29 4.90 7.73 28.52
N HIS A 30 5.35 6.48 28.36
CA HIS A 30 5.20 5.66 27.15
C HIS A 30 4.36 4.39 27.42
N GLY A 31 3.40 4.48 28.34
CA GLY A 31 2.49 3.36 28.66
C GLY A 31 3.15 2.20 29.40
N GLY A 32 4.34 2.42 29.97
CA GLY A 32 5.06 1.44 30.79
C GLY A 32 5.90 0.44 29.99
N SER A 33 6.06 0.64 28.68
CA SER A 33 6.92 -0.19 27.83
C SER A 33 7.97 0.65 27.11
N PRO A 34 9.20 0.12 26.92
CA PRO A 34 10.21 0.80 26.14
C PRO A 34 9.71 1.06 24.71
N PRO A 35 9.93 2.28 24.17
CA PRO A 35 9.49 2.62 22.84
C PRO A 35 10.21 1.77 21.79
N LEU A 36 9.53 1.53 20.68
CA LEU A 36 10.11 0.82 19.55
C LEU A 36 11.22 1.68 18.93
N ASN A 37 12.35 1.06 18.59
CA ASN A 37 13.51 1.72 17.96
C ASN A 37 13.20 2.32 16.59
N ARG A 38 12.13 1.85 15.94
CA ARG A 38 11.60 2.32 14.67
C ARG A 38 10.10 2.57 14.83
N PRO A 39 9.53 3.62 14.24
CA PRO A 39 8.08 3.83 14.24
C PRO A 39 7.37 2.68 13.52
N MET A 40 6.09 2.44 13.88
CA MET A 40 5.31 1.32 13.33
C MET A 40 5.19 1.34 11.79
N CYS A 41 5.24 2.53 11.19
CA CYS A 41 5.07 2.72 9.75
C CYS A 41 6.34 3.16 9.03
N ASP A 42 7.52 2.96 9.64
CA ASP A 42 8.79 3.52 9.16
C ASP A 42 8.80 5.06 9.11
N PHE A 43 9.97 5.67 9.00
CA PHE A 43 10.08 7.15 9.00
C PHE A 43 9.53 7.79 7.73
N ASP A 44 9.53 7.05 6.63
CA ASP A 44 9.04 7.45 5.31
C ASP A 44 7.59 7.00 5.04
N GLY A 45 6.96 6.30 5.99
CA GLY A 45 5.60 5.80 5.82
C GLY A 45 5.48 4.61 4.86
N SER A 46 6.58 4.09 4.31
CA SER A 46 6.56 3.04 3.29
C SER A 46 6.15 1.67 3.81
N ALA A 47 6.34 1.43 5.11
CA ALA A 47 5.92 0.20 5.78
C ALA A 47 4.42 0.22 6.16
N CYS A 48 3.74 1.35 5.99
CA CYS A 48 2.30 1.43 6.21
C CYS A 48 1.56 0.66 5.10
N PRO A 49 0.48 -0.09 5.42
CA PRO A 49 -0.36 -0.67 4.38
C PRO A 49 -0.89 0.44 3.46
N LYS A 50 -0.52 0.37 2.18
CA LYS A 50 -1.00 1.32 1.16
C LYS A 50 -2.52 1.22 1.05
N SER A 51 -3.15 2.36 0.81
CA SER A 51 -4.59 2.40 0.58
C SER A 51 -4.95 1.59 -0.66
N PHE A 52 -6.12 0.93 -0.64
CA PHE A 52 -6.63 0.16 -1.78
C PHE A 52 -6.71 1.01 -3.06
N VAL A 53 -6.98 2.31 -2.92
CA VAL A 53 -7.10 3.24 -4.04
C VAL A 53 -5.76 3.41 -4.75
N GLU A 54 -4.64 3.60 -4.04
CA GLU A 54 -3.34 3.80 -4.69
C GLU A 54 -2.84 2.55 -5.44
N GLN A 55 -3.13 1.37 -4.92
CA GLN A 55 -2.63 0.14 -5.51
C GLN A 55 -3.50 -0.39 -6.65
N TYR A 56 -4.83 -0.21 -6.56
CA TYR A 56 -5.77 -0.82 -7.49
C TYR A 56 -6.40 0.13 -8.50
N LEU A 57 -6.26 1.46 -8.35
CA LEU A 57 -6.85 2.43 -9.29
C LEU A 57 -6.42 2.19 -10.75
N ALA A 58 -5.13 1.94 -10.99
CA ALA A 58 -4.65 1.65 -12.35
C ALA A 58 -5.25 0.35 -12.91
N ILE A 59 -5.34 -0.70 -12.09
CA ILE A 59 -5.88 -2.01 -12.49
C ILE A 59 -7.37 -1.90 -12.80
N VAL A 60 -8.13 -1.18 -11.96
CA VAL A 60 -9.57 -0.98 -12.12
C VAL A 60 -9.87 -0.19 -13.40
N ILE A 61 -9.10 0.85 -13.71
CA ILE A 61 -9.27 1.62 -14.95
C ILE A 61 -9.04 0.73 -16.17
N VAL A 62 -7.96 -0.05 -16.21
CA VAL A 62 -7.68 -0.96 -17.33
C VAL A 62 -8.79 -2.00 -17.47
N ALA A 63 -9.22 -2.60 -16.35
CA ALA A 63 -10.28 -3.59 -16.33
C ALA A 63 -11.64 -3.02 -16.80
N ALA A 64 -11.87 -1.72 -16.67
CA ALA A 64 -13.07 -1.07 -17.19
C ALA A 64 -12.93 -0.64 -18.66
N VAL A 65 -11.80 -0.05 -19.06
CA VAL A 65 -11.61 0.50 -20.40
C VAL A 65 -11.51 -0.60 -21.46
N VAL A 66 -10.76 -1.67 -21.19
CA VAL A 66 -10.57 -2.76 -22.14
C VAL A 66 -11.89 -3.39 -22.60
N PRO A 67 -12.79 -3.86 -21.72
CA PRO A 67 -14.06 -4.44 -22.16
C PRO A 67 -14.95 -3.41 -22.87
N VAL A 68 -14.97 -2.15 -22.45
CA VAL A 68 -15.75 -1.10 -23.12
C VAL A 68 -15.27 -0.91 -24.56
N THR A 69 -13.97 -0.85 -24.80
CA THR A 69 -13.42 -0.71 -26.16
C THR A 69 -13.74 -1.93 -27.05
N ILE A 70 -13.71 -3.13 -26.48
CA ILE A 70 -14.06 -4.37 -27.19
C ILE A 70 -15.55 -4.36 -27.57
N ILE A 71 -16.44 -3.96 -26.65
CA ILE A 71 -17.89 -3.87 -26.91
C ILE A 71 -18.17 -2.87 -28.04
N ILE A 72 -17.53 -1.69 -28.00
CA ILE A 72 -17.70 -0.67 -29.04
C ILE A 72 -17.20 -1.20 -30.39
N ALA A 73 -16.02 -1.83 -30.43
CA ALA A 73 -15.47 -2.41 -31.65
C ALA A 73 -16.39 -3.50 -32.24
N ALA A 74 -16.93 -4.38 -31.39
CA ALA A 74 -17.88 -5.41 -31.80
C ALA A 74 -19.17 -4.81 -32.37
N ALA A 75 -19.74 -3.79 -31.70
CA ALA A 75 -20.94 -3.11 -32.18
C ALA A 75 -20.72 -2.42 -33.54
N LEU A 76 -19.57 -1.75 -33.72
CA LEU A 76 -19.19 -1.14 -35.00
C LEU A 76 -18.99 -2.19 -36.09
N PHE A 77 -18.40 -3.33 -35.76
CA PHE A 77 -18.19 -4.42 -36.70
C PHE A 77 -19.54 -5.01 -37.17
N ILE A 78 -20.45 -5.30 -36.23
CA ILE A 78 -21.77 -5.84 -36.53
C ILE A 78 -22.61 -4.85 -37.35
N THR A 79 -22.59 -3.56 -37.01
CA THR A 79 -23.35 -2.55 -37.78
C THR A 79 -22.80 -2.37 -39.19
N ARG A 80 -21.48 -2.42 -39.37
CA ARG A 80 -20.86 -2.39 -40.70
C ARG A 80 -21.16 -3.63 -41.52
N SER A 81 -21.09 -4.82 -40.91
CA SER A 81 -21.40 -6.06 -41.63
C SER A 81 -22.87 -6.09 -42.07
N ARG A 82 -23.79 -5.62 -41.23
CA ARG A 82 -25.21 -5.51 -41.58
C ARG A 82 -25.46 -4.48 -42.68
N LYS A 83 -24.79 -3.32 -42.64
CA LYS A 83 -24.89 -2.33 -43.73
C LYS A 83 -24.40 -2.89 -45.06
N GLN A 84 -23.31 -3.66 -45.06
CA GLN A 84 -22.84 -4.29 -46.30
C GLN A 84 -23.84 -5.31 -46.84
N GLU A 85 -24.57 -6.01 -45.98
CA GLU A 85 -25.62 -6.94 -46.39
C GLU A 85 -26.84 -6.22 -46.97
N GLU A 86 -27.25 -5.09 -46.38
CA GLU A 86 -28.32 -4.22 -46.89
C GLU A 86 -28.00 -3.66 -48.27
N GLU A 87 -26.76 -3.20 -48.49
CA GLU A 87 -26.30 -2.71 -49.80
C GLU A 87 -26.36 -3.78 -50.88
N ARG A 88 -26.09 -5.06 -50.55
CA ARG A 88 -26.16 -6.17 -51.51
C ARG A 88 -27.61 -6.49 -51.89
N LEU A 89 -28.54 -6.44 -50.94
CA LEU A 89 -29.94 -6.75 -51.19
C LEU A 89 -30.64 -5.67 -52.04
N ASN A 90 -30.28 -4.40 -51.85
CA ASN A 90 -30.87 -3.26 -52.56
C ASN A 90 -30.37 -3.07 -54.01
N THR A 91 -29.40 -3.90 -54.44
CA THR A 91 -28.87 -3.92 -55.81
C THR A 91 -29.46 -5.00 -56.71
N LEU A 92 -30.39 -5.81 -56.19
CA LEU A 92 -31.18 -6.83 -56.90
C LEU A 92 -32.59 -6.31 -57.21
#